data_AF-H8ZBV0-F1
#
_entry.id   AF-H8ZBV0-F1
#
_cell.length_a   1.000
_cell.length_b   1.000
_cell.length_c   1.000
_cell.angle_alpha   90.00
_cell.angle_beta   90.00
_cell.angle_gamma   90.00
#
_symmetry.space_group_name_H-M   'P 1'
#
loop_
_entity.id
_entity.type
_entity.pdbx_description
1 polymer ?
#
loop_
_entity_poly.entity_id
_entity_poly.type
_entity_poly.pdbx_seq_one_letter_code
_entity_poly.pdbx_strand_id
1 'polypeptide(L)'
;MSIHENISVDEDSDDSPFFYLDEIQSNLYKLLSLFYSGIGIIQRDSPPENQRADPDVILRLENNIKEIIGQFITTRQKLIDRITKLESEKSSFFCLPELLQKTRDLDVILEIKMKKLQEELPLLTEVIDELVDEIGQI
;
A
#
# COMPACT_ATOMS: atom_id res chain seq x y z
N MET A 1 7.97 -39.34 -1.62
CA MET A 1 6.95 -38.32 -1.30
C MET A 1 7.66 -36.97 -1.35
N SER A 2 7.26 -36.12 -2.30
CA SER A 2 7.92 -34.86 -2.63
C SER A 2 7.43 -33.77 -1.69
N ILE A 3 8.33 -33.14 -0.94
CA ILE A 3 8.07 -31.87 -0.23
C ILE A 3 8.65 -30.77 -1.12
N HIS A 4 7.99 -30.56 -2.27
CA HIS A 4 8.03 -29.31 -3.01
C HIS A 4 6.59 -28.87 -3.13
N GLU A 5 6.03 -28.39 -2.02
CA GLU A 5 4.90 -27.47 -2.13
C GLU A 5 5.47 -26.22 -2.79
N ASN A 6 5.13 -26.06 -4.07
CA ASN A 6 5.20 -24.79 -4.77
C ASN A 6 4.60 -23.74 -3.84
N ILE A 7 5.47 -22.89 -3.29
CA ILE A 7 5.07 -21.53 -2.96
C ILE A 7 4.75 -20.93 -4.32
N SER A 8 3.49 -21.02 -4.74
CA SER A 8 2.96 -20.17 -5.79
C SER A 8 3.21 -18.75 -5.31
N VAL A 9 4.24 -18.12 -5.87
CA VAL A 9 4.38 -16.68 -5.82
C VAL A 9 3.19 -16.18 -6.62
N ASP A 10 2.09 -15.88 -5.93
CA ASP A 10 1.00 -15.10 -6.50
C ASP A 10 1.61 -13.77 -6.94
N GLU A 11 1.74 -13.58 -8.25
CA GLU A 11 2.13 -12.34 -8.93
C GLU A 11 1.02 -11.28 -8.82
N ASP A 12 0.35 -11.16 -7.67
CA ASP A 12 -0.76 -10.22 -7.41
C ASP A 12 -0.50 -9.29 -6.21
N SER A 13 0.77 -9.10 -5.79
CA SER A 13 1.09 -8.23 -4.65
C SER A 13 1.48 -6.78 -5.00
N ASP A 14 1.09 -6.29 -6.19
CA ASP A 14 1.34 -4.90 -6.60
C ASP A 14 0.42 -3.86 -5.94
N ASP A 15 -0.59 -4.27 -5.16
CA ASP A 15 -1.43 -3.37 -4.38
C ASP A 15 -0.77 -3.00 -3.04
N SER A 16 0.37 -2.30 -3.12
CA SER A 16 0.97 -1.64 -1.95
C SER A 16 -0.03 -0.61 -1.38
N PRO A 17 -0.25 -0.54 -0.04
CA PRO A 17 -1.12 0.46 0.57
C PRO A 17 -0.73 1.92 0.22
N PHE A 18 0.54 2.13 -0.13
CA PHE A 18 1.04 3.42 -0.61
C PHE A 18 0.46 3.82 -1.98
N PHE A 19 0.16 2.85 -2.85
CA PHE A 19 -0.48 3.09 -4.15
C PHE A 19 -1.89 3.68 -3.97
N TYR A 20 -2.63 3.24 -2.96
CA TYR A 20 -3.94 3.81 -2.65
C TYR A 20 -3.86 5.27 -2.21
N LEU A 21 -2.82 5.67 -1.48
CA LEU A 21 -2.63 7.06 -1.04
C LEU A 21 -2.35 7.98 -2.23
N ASP A 22 -1.52 7.53 -3.17
CA ASP A 22 -1.23 8.29 -4.40
C ASP A 22 -2.48 8.44 -5.28
N GLU A 23 -3.28 7.38 -5.43
CA GLU A 23 -4.55 7.45 -6.16
C GLU A 23 -5.58 8.35 -5.46
N ILE A 24 -5.68 8.31 -4.13
CA ILE A 24 -6.56 9.18 -3.34
C ILE A 24 -6.16 10.65 -3.55
N GLN A 25 -4.86 10.95 -3.43
CA GLN A 25 -4.33 12.30 -3.64
C GLN A 25 -4.60 12.79 -5.07
N SER A 26 -4.33 11.96 -6.08
CA SER A 26 -4.60 12.27 -7.49
C SER A 26 -6.08 12.57 -7.76
N ASN A 27 -6.99 11.73 -7.25
CA ASN A 27 -8.43 11.94 -7.42
C ASN A 27 -8.93 13.20 -6.70
N LEU A 28 -8.38 13.52 -5.52
CA LEU A 28 -8.69 14.78 -4.83
C LEU A 28 -8.27 16.01 -5.64
N TYR A 29 -7.05 16.02 -6.18
CA TYR A 29 -6.59 17.10 -7.07
C TYR A 29 -7.46 17.23 -8.31
N LYS A 30 -7.86 16.09 -8.91
CA LYS A 30 -8.73 16.09 -10.07
C LYS A 30 -10.11 16.68 -9.76
N LEU A 31 -10.70 16.37 -8.60
CA LEU A 31 -11.97 16.96 -8.17
C LEU A 31 -11.86 18.49 -8.00
N LEU A 32 -10.78 18.97 -7.38
CA LEU A 32 -10.52 20.40 -7.24
C LEU A 32 -10.36 21.08 -8.60
N SER A 33 -9.59 20.46 -9.51
CA SER A 33 -9.39 20.96 -10.86
C SER A 33 -10.71 21.05 -11.65
N LEU A 34 -11.55 20.01 -11.58
CA LEU A 34 -12.88 20.01 -12.20
C LEU A 34 -13.78 21.10 -11.62
N PHE A 35 -13.74 21.32 -10.31
CA PHE A 35 -14.50 22.36 -9.65
C PHE A 35 -14.11 23.77 -10.14
N TYR A 36 -12.81 24.09 -10.14
CA TYR A 36 -12.33 25.40 -10.61
C TYR A 36 -12.51 25.59 -12.12
N SER A 37 -12.33 24.53 -12.91
CA SER A 37 -12.60 24.55 -14.36
C SER A 37 -14.08 24.84 -14.63
N GLY A 38 -14.99 24.20 -13.89
CA GLY A 38 -16.44 24.45 -13.98
C GLY A 38 -16.80 25.91 -13.68
N ILE A 39 -16.25 26.46 -12.58
CA ILE A 39 -16.41 27.88 -12.24
C ILE A 39 -15.90 28.77 -13.37
N GLY A 40 -14.71 28.49 -13.90
CA GLY A 40 -14.10 29.27 -14.98
C GLY A 40 -14.93 29.27 -16.27
N ILE A 41 -15.48 28.12 -16.65
CA ILE A 41 -16.36 28.00 -17.81
C ILE A 41 -17.66 28.77 -17.60
N ILE A 42 -18.28 28.66 -16.42
CA ILE A 42 -19.48 29.43 -16.09
C ILE A 42 -19.17 30.93 -16.16
N GLN A 43 -18.07 31.39 -15.56
CA GLN A 43 -17.71 32.81 -15.57
C GLN A 43 -17.41 33.34 -16.96
N ARG A 44 -16.77 32.54 -17.82
CA ARG A 44 -16.37 32.94 -19.17
C ARG A 44 -17.54 32.93 -20.16
N ASP A 45 -18.36 31.88 -20.09
CA ASP A 45 -19.35 31.57 -21.14
C ASP A 45 -20.79 31.92 -20.72
N SER A 46 -21.03 32.33 -19.47
CA SER A 46 -22.36 32.80 -19.04
C SER A 46 -22.69 34.14 -19.69
N PRO A 47 -23.88 34.26 -20.33
CA PRO A 47 -24.33 35.52 -20.88
C PRO A 47 -24.61 36.55 -19.76
N PRO A 48 -24.35 37.85 -19.98
CA PRO A 48 -24.73 38.90 -19.03
C PRO A 48 -26.25 38.91 -18.81
N GLU A 49 -26.70 39.20 -17.59
CA GLU A 49 -28.13 39.21 -17.22
C GLU A 49 -29.01 40.10 -18.10
N ASN A 50 -28.40 41.10 -18.76
CA ASN A 50 -29.10 42.12 -19.56
C ASN A 50 -29.10 41.84 -21.07
N GLN A 51 -28.59 40.69 -21.53
CA GLN A 51 -28.54 40.32 -22.94
C GLN A 51 -29.35 39.07 -23.24
N ARG A 52 -30.02 39.07 -24.40
CA ARG A 52 -30.59 37.83 -24.96
C ARG A 52 -29.41 36.92 -25.32
N ALA A 53 -29.28 35.86 -24.56
CA ALA A 53 -28.29 34.84 -24.79
C ALA A 53 -28.52 34.13 -26.13
N ASP A 54 -27.44 33.92 -26.87
CA ASP A 54 -27.42 33.08 -28.07
C ASP A 54 -27.72 31.62 -27.65
N PRO A 55 -28.77 30.98 -28.21
CA PRO A 55 -29.10 29.58 -27.92
C PRO A 55 -27.93 28.62 -28.09
N ASP A 56 -27.04 28.87 -29.07
CA ASP A 56 -25.89 27.99 -29.35
C ASP A 56 -24.77 28.15 -28.30
N VAL A 57 -24.70 29.31 -27.64
CA VAL A 57 -23.79 29.56 -26.51
C VAL A 57 -24.32 28.87 -25.26
N ILE A 58 -25.61 28.99 -24.98
CA ILE A 58 -26.26 28.31 -23.85
C ILE A 58 -26.10 26.79 -23.98
N LEU A 59 -26.38 26.24 -25.16
CA LEU A 59 -26.29 24.80 -25.39
C LEU A 59 -24.87 24.26 -25.18
N ARG A 60 -23.85 25.00 -25.63
CA ARG A 60 -22.44 24.65 -25.36
C ARG A 60 -22.09 24.72 -23.88
N LEU A 61 -22.52 25.77 -23.20
CA LEU A 61 -22.31 25.91 -21.75
C LEU A 61 -22.94 24.75 -20.99
N GLU A 62 -24.20 24.41 -21.31
CA GLU A 62 -24.89 23.27 -20.70
C GLU A 62 -24.16 21.95 -20.94
N ASN A 63 -23.70 21.69 -22.17
CA ASN A 63 -22.98 20.46 -22.49
C ASN A 63 -21.66 20.37 -21.72
N ASN A 64 -20.90 21.46 -21.66
CA ASN A 64 -19.64 21.52 -20.91
C ASN A 64 -19.86 21.32 -19.40
N ILE A 65 -20.89 21.96 -18.83
CA ILE A 65 -21.24 21.79 -17.41
C ILE A 65 -21.66 20.33 -17.14
N LYS A 66 -22.49 19.74 -18.01
CA LYS A 66 -22.91 18.33 -17.87
C LYS A 66 -21.72 17.39 -17.91
N GLU A 67 -20.77 17.62 -18.80
CA GLU A 67 -19.55 16.82 -18.88
C GLU A 67 -18.72 16.94 -17.60
N ILE A 68 -18.50 18.15 -17.08
CA ILE A 68 -17.74 18.39 -15.84
C ILE A 68 -18.42 17.73 -14.65
N ILE A 69 -19.74 17.87 -14.52
CA ILE A 69 -20.52 17.22 -13.46
C ILE A 69 -20.40 15.70 -13.57
N GLY A 70 -20.51 15.14 -14.79
CA GLY A 70 -20.34 13.71 -15.03
C GLY A 70 -18.97 13.22 -14.57
N GLN A 71 -17.90 13.89 -15.01
CA GLN A 71 -16.53 13.57 -14.61
C GLN A 71 -16.30 13.74 -13.10
N PHE A 72 -16.94 14.74 -12.48
CA PHE A 72 -16.87 14.96 -11.04
C PHE A 72 -17.51 13.82 -10.25
N ILE A 73 -18.72 13.39 -10.64
CA ILE A 73 -19.42 12.26 -10.01
C ILE A 73 -18.59 10.98 -10.13
N THR A 74 -18.09 10.66 -11.33
CA THR A 74 -17.26 9.45 -11.53
C THR A 74 -15.98 9.49 -10.70
N THR A 75 -15.28 10.64 -10.68
CA THR A 75 -14.04 10.79 -9.91
C THR A 75 -14.29 10.70 -8.41
N ARG A 76 -15.40 11.26 -7.92
CA ARG A 76 -15.83 11.15 -6.52
C ARG A 76 -16.13 9.70 -6.15
N GLN A 77 -16.82 8.95 -7.00
CA GLN A 77 -17.12 7.54 -6.72
C GLN A 77 -15.83 6.72 -6.60
N LYS A 78 -14.88 6.90 -7.54
CA LYS A 78 -13.57 6.24 -7.45
C LYS A 78 -12.84 6.55 -6.15
N LEU A 79 -12.89 7.81 -5.71
CA LEU A 79 -12.29 8.22 -4.43
C LEU A 79 -12.94 7.51 -3.23
N ILE A 80 -14.27 7.43 -3.20
CA ILE A 80 -15.00 6.73 -2.14
C ILE A 80 -14.65 5.24 -2.13
N ASP A 81 -14.61 4.59 -3.29
CA ASP A 81 -14.28 3.17 -3.41
C ASP A 81 -12.87 2.88 -2.89
N ARG A 82 -11.89 3.75 -3.19
CA ARG A 82 -10.52 3.60 -2.70
C ARG A 82 -10.37 3.86 -1.20
N ILE A 83 -11.04 4.89 -0.67
CA ILE A 83 -11.06 5.14 0.78
C ILE A 83 -11.68 3.94 1.51
N THR A 84 -12.78 3.38 0.99
CA THR A 84 -13.47 2.24 1.59
C THR A 84 -12.59 0.99 1.60
N LYS A 85 -11.85 0.72 0.51
CA LYS A 85 -10.85 -0.35 0.45
C LYS A 85 -9.76 -0.17 1.52
N LEU A 86 -9.16 1.02 1.59
CA LEU A 86 -8.13 1.34 2.58
C LEU A 86 -8.63 1.18 4.03
N GLU A 87 -9.87 1.60 4.31
CA GLU A 87 -10.49 1.43 5.63
C GLU A 87 -10.77 -0.03 5.97
N SER A 88 -11.11 -0.86 4.99
CA SER A 88 -11.34 -2.30 5.20
C SER A 88 -10.04 -3.05 5.54
N GLU A 89 -8.92 -2.67 4.93
CA GLU A 89 -7.59 -3.22 5.20
C GLU A 89 -7.06 -2.83 6.59
N LYS A 90 -7.57 -1.74 7.17
CA LYS A 90 -7.20 -1.26 8.52
C LYS A 90 -7.38 -2.32 9.63
N SER A 91 -8.30 -3.27 9.42
CA SER A 91 -8.56 -4.37 10.35
C SER A 91 -7.41 -5.40 10.44
N SER A 92 -6.49 -5.43 9.47
CA SER A 92 -5.31 -6.30 9.49
C SER A 92 -4.17 -5.79 10.40
N PHE A 93 -4.17 -4.50 10.74
CA PHE A 93 -3.12 -3.88 11.57
C PHE A 93 -3.23 -4.20 13.07
N PHE A 94 -4.32 -4.84 13.51
CA PHE A 94 -4.45 -5.32 14.90
C PHE A 94 -3.41 -6.40 15.26
N CYS A 95 -2.78 -7.03 14.27
CA CYS A 95 -1.73 -8.01 14.49
C CYS A 95 -0.33 -7.40 14.75
N LEU A 96 -0.11 -6.09 14.57
CA LEU A 96 1.23 -5.50 14.72
C LEU A 96 1.83 -5.68 16.12
N PRO A 97 1.08 -5.46 17.23
CA PRO A 97 1.58 -5.70 18.58
C PRO A 97 1.89 -7.17 18.84
N GLU A 98 1.07 -8.09 18.32
CA GLU A 98 1.29 -9.53 18.45
C GLU A 98 2.53 -9.97 17.67
N LEU A 99 2.70 -9.46 16.44
CA LEU A 99 3.87 -9.74 15.61
C LEU A 99 5.14 -9.21 16.28
N LEU A 100 5.10 -7.98 16.82
CA LEU A 100 6.21 -7.37 17.54
C LEU A 100 6.59 -8.21 18.78
N GLN A 101 5.60 -8.70 19.52
CA GLN A 101 5.84 -9.57 20.66
C GLN A 101 6.46 -10.90 20.23
N LYS A 102 5.95 -11.55 19.18
CA LYS A 102 6.53 -12.78 18.62
C LYS A 102 7.98 -12.58 18.16
N THR A 103 8.30 -11.45 17.55
CA THR A 103 9.68 -11.12 17.17
C THR A 103 10.59 -11.00 18.39
N ARG A 104 10.14 -10.32 19.45
CA ARG A 104 10.91 -10.22 20.71
C ARG A 104 11.11 -11.58 21.37
N ASP A 105 10.08 -12.43 21.37
CA ASP A 105 10.18 -13.78 21.92
C ASP A 105 11.19 -14.63 21.13
N LEU A 106 11.22 -14.47 19.79
CA LEU A 106 12.22 -15.08 18.92
C LEU A 106 13.64 -14.60 19.21
N ASP A 107 13.84 -13.30 19.44
CA ASP A 107 15.15 -12.75 19.80
C ASP A 107 15.68 -13.36 21.11
N VAL A 108 14.82 -13.51 22.12
CA VAL A 108 15.19 -14.17 23.39
C VAL A 108 15.58 -15.63 23.16
N ILE A 109 14.83 -16.36 22.34
CA ILE A 109 15.15 -17.76 22.00
C ILE A 109 16.51 -17.82 21.29
N LEU A 110 16.75 -16.93 20.33
CA LEU A 110 18.02 -16.86 19.60
C LEU A 110 19.19 -16.57 20.53
N GLU A 111 19.04 -15.63 21.47
CA GLU A 111 20.07 -15.30 22.45
C GLU A 111 20.40 -16.52 23.33
N ILE A 112 19.39 -17.23 23.85
CA ILE A 112 19.58 -18.45 24.64
C ILE A 112 20.30 -19.52 23.83
N LYS A 113 19.90 -19.73 22.57
CA LYS A 113 20.50 -20.75 21.70
C LYS A 113 21.94 -20.40 21.33
N MET A 114 22.23 -19.12 21.05
CA MET A 114 23.59 -18.63 20.81
C MET A 114 24.48 -18.84 22.03
N LYS A 115 23.98 -18.55 23.23
CA LYS A 115 24.74 -18.76 24.46
C LYS A 115 25.08 -20.23 24.68
N LYS A 116 24.12 -21.14 24.51
CA LYS A 116 24.38 -22.58 24.59
C LYS A 116 25.41 -23.04 23.57
N LEU A 117 25.30 -22.55 22.33
CA LEU A 117 26.28 -22.86 21.30
C LEU A 117 27.68 -22.37 21.69
N GLN A 118 27.81 -21.17 22.25
CA GLN A 118 29.10 -20.65 22.75
C GLN A 118 29.68 -21.47 23.90
N GLU A 119 28.85 -22.09 24.74
CA GLU A 119 29.29 -22.96 25.83
C GLU A 119 29.69 -24.36 25.32
N GLU A 120 28.98 -24.91 24.34
CA GLU A 120 29.18 -26.27 23.84
C GLU A 120 30.27 -26.39 22.76
N LEU A 121 30.47 -25.35 21.92
CA LEU A 121 31.48 -25.39 20.84
C LEU A 121 32.91 -25.64 21.33
N PRO A 122 33.39 -24.97 22.41
CA PRO A 122 34.73 -25.20 22.93
C PRO A 122 34.93 -26.64 23.41
N LEU A 123 33.92 -27.21 24.08
CA LEU A 123 33.96 -28.60 24.55
C LEU A 123 34.07 -29.59 23.37
N LEU A 124 33.32 -29.33 22.29
CA LEU A 124 33.43 -30.14 21.07
C LEU A 124 34.82 -29.99 20.43
N THR A 125 35.39 -28.79 20.46
CA THR A 125 36.72 -28.52 19.92
C THR A 125 37.80 -29.25 20.73
N GLU A 126 37.72 -29.22 22.06
CA GLU A 126 38.62 -29.98 22.95
C GLU A 126 38.57 -31.49 22.67
N VAL A 127 37.36 -32.07 22.53
CA VAL A 127 37.21 -33.50 22.20
C VAL A 127 37.80 -33.85 20.83
N ILE A 128 37.66 -32.96 19.84
CA ILE A 128 38.25 -33.16 18.51
C ILE A 128 39.77 -33.07 18.58
N ASP A 129 40.32 -32.10 19.31
CA ASP A 129 41.76 -31.93 19.45
C ASP A 129 42.39 -33.14 20.16
N GLU A 130 41.77 -33.67 21.22
CA GLU A 130 42.20 -34.92 21.88
C GLU A 130 42.20 -36.11 20.91
N LEU A 131 41.15 -36.25 20.09
CA LEU A 131 41.06 -37.29 19.06
C LEU A 131 42.16 -37.18 17.99
N VAL A 132 42.48 -35.96 17.56
CA VAL A 132 43.54 -35.70 16.58
C VAL A 132 44.91 -36.05 17.17
N ASP A 133 45.16 -35.68 18.43
CA ASP A 133 46.40 -36.02 19.14
C ASP A 133 46.55 -37.54 19.34
N GLU A 134 45.47 -38.26 19.66
CA GLU A 134 45.47 -39.72 19.76
C GLU A 134 45.79 -40.40 18.41
N ILE A 135 45.20 -39.92 17.32
CA ILE A 135 45.46 -40.46 15.97
C ILE A 135 46.89 -40.16 15.52
N GLY A 136 47.42 -38.96 15.83
CA GLY A 136 48.78 -38.57 15.46
C GLY A 136 49.88 -39.35 16.19
N GLN A 137 49.55 -40.05 17.27
CA GLN A 137 50.45 -40.92 18.04
C GLN A 137 50.46 -42.39 17.58
N ILE A 138 49.60 -42.76 16.61
CA ILE A 138 49.53 -44.09 15.97
C ILE A 138 50.40 -44.12 14.71
#